data_AF-A0A960B4I7-F1
#
_entry.id   AF-A0A960B4I7-F1
#
_cell.length_a   1.000
_cell.length_b   1.000
_cell.length_c   1.000
_cell.angle_alpha   90.00
_cell.angle_beta   90.00
_cell.angle_gamma   90.00
#
_symmetry.space_group_name_H-M   'P 1'
#
loop_
_entity.id
_entity.type
_entity.pdbx_description
1 polymer ?
#
loop_
_entity_poly.entity_id
_entity_poly.type
_entity_poly.pdbx_seq_one_letter_code
_entity_poly.pdbx_strand_id
1 'polypeptide(L)'
;FMIAPIGAPTFAEALRMGAEVYHSLKSVLKKKGLATGLGDEGGFAPNLESNRAALDLITTAIKGAGLKPGKDIALALDVAASEFFNRGKYDFEGKKRTADEMTAYYAELVAAYPIVSIEDPLNEEDWKGWKTITDELGDKIQIVG
;
A
#
# COMPACT_ATOMS: atom_id res chain seq x y z
N PHE A 1 4.42 1.61 0.07
CA PHE A 1 3.69 0.35 0.40
C PHE A 1 4.26 -0.26 1.65
N MET A 2 3.41 -0.71 2.58
CA MET A 2 3.81 -1.24 3.88
C MET A 2 3.06 -2.54 4.22
N ILE A 3 3.64 -3.31 5.13
CA ILE A 3 2.98 -4.44 5.80
C ILE A 3 2.76 -4.11 7.27
N ALA A 4 1.66 -4.57 7.85
CA ALA A 4 1.32 -4.40 9.25
C ALA A 4 1.08 -5.76 9.91
N PRO A 5 1.96 -6.25 10.81
CA PRO A 5 1.82 -7.55 11.46
C PRO A 5 0.77 -7.56 12.59
N ILE A 6 -0.50 -7.35 12.22
CA ILE A 6 -1.63 -7.16 13.13
C ILE A 6 -2.02 -8.40 13.95
N GLY A 7 -1.65 -9.61 13.49
CA GLY A 7 -1.97 -10.86 14.16
C GLY A 7 -0.92 -11.32 15.18
N ALA A 8 0.18 -10.59 15.35
CA ALA A 8 1.26 -10.98 16.24
C ALA A 8 0.87 -10.84 17.73
N PRO A 9 1.20 -11.83 18.59
CA PRO A 9 0.86 -11.76 20.01
C PRO A 9 1.78 -10.81 20.81
N THR A 10 2.93 -10.44 20.26
CA THR A 10 3.89 -9.52 20.87
C THR A 10 4.61 -8.72 19.79
N PHE A 11 5.23 -7.61 20.17
CA PHE A 11 6.08 -6.84 19.26
C PHE A 11 7.25 -7.66 18.70
N ALA A 12 7.87 -8.52 19.51
CA ALA A 12 8.97 -9.38 19.06
C ALA A 12 8.53 -10.33 17.94
N GLU A 13 7.34 -10.92 18.07
CA GLU A 13 6.75 -11.76 17.02
C GLU A 13 6.36 -10.93 15.78
N ALA A 14 5.85 -9.71 15.97
CA ALA A 14 5.53 -8.81 14.88
C ALA A 14 6.77 -8.46 14.04
N LEU A 15 7.88 -8.15 14.71
CA LEU A 15 9.16 -7.88 14.06
C LEU A 15 9.69 -9.11 13.31
N ARG A 16 9.63 -10.30 13.91
CA ARG A 16 10.00 -11.56 13.26
C ARG A 16 9.17 -11.79 11.98
N MET A 17 7.85 -11.67 12.06
CA MET A 17 6.95 -11.81 10.92
C MET A 17 7.28 -10.81 9.82
N GLY A 18 7.54 -9.55 10.16
CA GLY A 18 7.97 -8.53 9.20
C GLY A 18 9.26 -8.90 8.46
N ALA A 19 10.27 -9.38 9.20
CA ALA A 19 11.54 -9.82 8.64
C ALA A 19 11.38 -11.03 7.70
N GLU A 20 10.56 -12.01 8.08
CA GLU A 20 10.26 -13.19 7.25
C GLU A 20 9.57 -12.80 5.93
N VAL A 21 8.58 -11.90 5.99
CA VAL A 21 7.91 -11.38 4.78
C VAL A 21 8.90 -10.60 3.91
N TYR A 22 9.79 -9.79 4.50
CA TYR A 22 10.81 -9.04 3.76
C TYR A 22 11.77 -9.97 2.99
N HIS A 23 12.29 -11.02 3.63
CA HIS A 23 13.16 -12.00 2.97
C HIS A 23 12.43 -12.87 1.95
N SER A 24 11.16 -13.20 2.20
CA SER A 24 10.27 -13.83 1.24
C SER A 24 10.08 -12.95 0.00
N LEU A 25 9.81 -11.66 0.19
CA LEU A 25 9.65 -10.69 -0.90
C LEU A 25 10.92 -10.58 -1.75
N LYS A 26 12.10 -10.50 -1.12
CA LYS A 26 13.38 -10.53 -1.84
C LYS A 26 13.51 -11.74 -2.75
N SER A 27 13.05 -12.91 -2.30
CA SER A 27 13.06 -14.15 -3.06
C SER A 27 12.06 -14.12 -4.22
N VAL A 28 10.86 -13.58 -4.01
CA VAL A 28 9.84 -13.40 -5.07
C VAL A 28 10.36 -12.46 -6.17
N LEU A 29 10.95 -11.33 -5.80
CA LEU A 29 11.52 -10.37 -6.74
C LEU A 29 12.63 -11.00 -7.60
N LYS A 30 13.58 -11.71 -6.96
CA LYS A 30 14.65 -12.41 -7.67
C LYS A 30 14.12 -13.46 -8.66
N LYS A 31 13.10 -14.24 -8.26
CA LYS A 31 12.48 -15.24 -9.15
C LYS A 31 11.82 -14.61 -10.38
N LYS A 32 11.35 -13.36 -10.28
CA LYS A 32 10.77 -12.59 -11.38
C LYS A 32 11.80 -11.77 -12.16
N GLY A 33 13.09 -11.87 -11.83
CA GLY A 33 14.15 -11.08 -12.47
C GLY A 33 14.09 -9.58 -12.13
N LEU A 34 13.38 -9.19 -11.06
CA LEU A 34 13.25 -7.81 -10.64
C LEU A 34 14.42 -7.38 -9.75
N ALA A 35 14.74 -6.08 -9.79
CA ALA A 35 15.79 -5.51 -8.97
C ALA A 35 15.48 -5.67 -7.46
N THR A 36 16.54 -5.87 -6.67
CA THR A 36 16.47 -5.93 -5.19
C THR A 36 17.38 -4.89 -4.54
N GLY A 37 17.65 -3.80 -5.27
CA GLY A 37 18.26 -2.60 -4.72
C GLY A 37 17.34 -1.96 -3.67
N LEU A 38 17.95 -1.29 -2.70
CA LEU A 38 17.23 -0.70 -1.57
C LEU A 38 17.03 0.80 -1.82
N GLY A 39 15.87 1.31 -1.43
CA GLY A 39 15.61 2.74 -1.26
C GLY A 39 16.10 3.25 0.10
N ASP A 40 15.78 4.51 0.40
CA ASP A 40 16.26 5.22 1.59
C ASP A 40 15.74 4.60 2.90
N GLU A 41 14.53 4.03 2.87
CA GLU A 41 13.88 3.36 4.00
C GLU A 41 14.23 1.87 4.10
N GLY A 42 15.15 1.37 3.26
CA GLY A 42 15.56 -0.05 3.24
C GLY A 42 14.56 -1.00 2.57
N GLY A 43 13.47 -0.49 2.00
CA GLY A 43 12.55 -1.21 1.14
C GLY A 43 13.12 -1.48 -0.26
N PHE A 44 12.52 -2.41 -1.01
CA PHE A 44 12.92 -2.67 -2.40
C PHE A 44 12.22 -1.69 -3.36
N ALA A 45 12.95 -1.22 -4.38
CA ALA A 45 12.41 -0.34 -5.43
C ALA A 45 12.46 -0.99 -6.83
N PRO A 46 11.72 -2.10 -7.08
CA PRO A 46 11.63 -2.70 -8.40
C PRO A 46 10.78 -1.84 -9.36
N ASN A 47 11.07 -1.92 -10.66
CA ASN A 47 10.18 -1.33 -11.67
C ASN A 47 8.96 -2.24 -11.88
N LEU A 48 7.75 -1.72 -11.67
CA LEU A 48 6.49 -2.46 -11.70
C LEU A 48 5.49 -1.78 -12.64
N GLU A 49 4.60 -2.57 -13.23
CA GLU A 49 3.63 -2.08 -14.22
C GLU A 49 2.45 -1.30 -13.61
N SER A 50 2.14 -1.53 -12.33
CA SER A 50 1.03 -0.88 -11.63
C SER A 50 1.16 -0.99 -10.11
N ASN A 51 0.37 -0.21 -9.38
CA ASN A 51 0.30 -0.34 -7.92
C ASN A 51 -0.31 -1.68 -7.48
N ARG A 52 -1.26 -2.23 -8.25
CA ARG A 52 -1.81 -3.57 -8.02
C ARG A 52 -0.72 -4.64 -8.11
N ALA A 53 0.21 -4.53 -9.05
CA ALA A 53 1.34 -5.45 -9.16
C ALA A 53 2.24 -5.43 -7.89
N ALA A 54 2.41 -4.26 -7.26
CA ALA A 54 3.12 -4.16 -5.98
C ALA A 54 2.38 -4.89 -4.86
N LEU A 55 1.06 -4.68 -4.74
CA LEU A 55 0.21 -5.34 -3.74
C LEU A 55 0.17 -6.86 -3.94
N ASP A 56 0.12 -7.34 -5.18
CA ASP A 56 0.16 -8.77 -5.52
C ASP A 56 1.49 -9.41 -5.13
N LEU A 57 2.61 -8.72 -5.35
CA LEU A 57 3.94 -9.18 -4.95
C LEU A 57 4.06 -9.30 -3.44
N ILE A 58 3.62 -8.28 -2.69
CA ILE A 58 3.66 -8.28 -1.24
C ILE A 58 2.73 -9.38 -0.69
N THR A 59 1.52 -9.53 -1.23
CA THR A 59 0.59 -10.59 -0.86
C THR A 59 1.16 -11.98 -1.13
N THR A 60 1.87 -12.15 -2.25
CA THR A 60 2.59 -13.39 -2.57
C THR A 60 3.72 -13.65 -1.57
N ALA A 61 4.46 -12.62 -1.18
CA ALA A 61 5.53 -12.73 -0.20
C ALA A 61 5.01 -13.12 1.20
N ILE A 62 3.89 -12.53 1.63
CA ILE A 62 3.21 -12.88 2.89
C ILE A 62 2.85 -14.37 2.90
N LYS A 63 2.20 -14.86 1.84
CA LYS A 63 1.88 -16.28 1.69
C LYS A 63 3.13 -17.16 1.63
N GLY A 64 4.18 -16.70 0.95
CA GLY A 64 5.47 -17.38 0.86
C GLY A 64 6.21 -17.51 2.20
N ALA A 65 5.94 -16.60 3.14
CA ALA A 65 6.41 -16.68 4.53
C ALA A 65 5.54 -17.59 5.42
N GLY A 66 4.51 -18.24 4.86
CA GLY A 66 3.58 -19.09 5.61
C GLY A 66 2.52 -18.32 6.43
N LEU A 67 2.40 -17.01 6.21
CA LEU A 67 1.47 -16.12 6.91
C LEU A 67 0.21 -15.86 6.08
N LYS A 68 -0.89 -15.51 6.75
CA LYS A 68 -2.19 -15.24 6.14
C LYS A 68 -2.42 -13.72 5.96
N PRO A 69 -2.55 -13.22 4.72
CA PRO A 69 -2.95 -11.84 4.48
C PRO A 69 -4.31 -11.52 5.14
N GLY A 70 -4.42 -10.35 5.76
CA GLY A 70 -5.61 -9.86 6.47
C GLY A 70 -5.86 -10.46 7.85
N LYS A 71 -5.21 -11.59 8.21
CA LYS A 71 -5.28 -12.16 9.55
C LYS A 71 -3.98 -11.96 10.33
N ASP A 72 -2.86 -12.33 9.72
CA ASP A 72 -1.54 -12.27 10.34
C ASP A 72 -0.84 -10.97 9.94
N ILE A 73 -0.93 -10.61 8.65
CA ILE A 73 -0.35 -9.40 8.06
C ILE A 73 -1.41 -8.65 7.25
N ALA A 74 -1.65 -7.39 7.57
CA ALA A 74 -2.40 -6.45 6.75
C ALA A 74 -1.47 -5.58 5.90
N LEU A 75 -2.05 -4.78 5.00
CA LEU A 75 -1.34 -3.83 4.14
C LEU A 75 -1.66 -2.40 4.54
N ALA A 76 -0.70 -1.50 4.33
CA ALA A 76 -0.91 -0.07 4.46
C ALA A 76 -0.22 0.67 3.32
N LEU A 77 -0.75 1.84 2.98
CA LEU A 77 -0.23 2.70 1.93
C LEU A 77 0.16 4.04 2.55
N ASP A 78 1.30 4.55 2.11
CA ASP A 78 1.55 5.98 2.03
C ASP A 78 1.56 6.29 0.53
N VAL A 79 0.67 7.18 0.14
CA VAL A 79 0.47 7.57 -1.25
C VAL A 79 1.26 8.84 -1.56
N ALA A 80 1.43 9.74 -0.59
CA ALA A 80 1.98 11.08 -0.78
C ALA A 80 1.36 11.80 -2.01
N ALA A 81 0.03 11.86 -2.09
CA ALA A 81 -0.67 12.24 -3.32
C ALA A 81 -0.39 13.68 -3.81
N SER A 82 0.07 14.56 -2.92
CA SER A 82 0.54 15.90 -3.28
C SER A 82 1.70 15.87 -4.30
N GLU A 83 2.56 14.85 -4.26
CA GLU A 83 3.74 14.75 -5.15
C GLU A 83 3.40 14.56 -6.63
N PHE A 84 2.18 14.07 -6.92
CA PHE A 84 1.69 13.89 -8.28
C PHE A 84 0.38 14.65 -8.55
N PHE A 85 0.03 15.59 -7.68
CA PHE A 85 -1.08 16.50 -7.92
C PHE A 85 -0.64 17.72 -8.73
N ASN A 86 -1.35 18.01 -9.81
CA ASN A 86 -1.00 19.08 -10.73
C ASN A 86 -2.25 19.71 -11.35
N ARG A 87 -2.48 21.00 -11.08
CA ARG A 87 -3.58 21.81 -11.64
C ARG A 87 -4.96 21.15 -11.49
N GLY A 88 -5.29 20.68 -10.28
CA GLY A 88 -6.62 20.15 -9.96
C GLY A 88 -6.84 18.69 -10.34
N LYS A 89 -5.80 17.97 -10.80
CA LYS A 89 -5.86 16.54 -11.13
C LYS A 89 -4.60 15.83 -10.66
N TYR A 90 -4.72 14.52 -10.48
CA TYR A 90 -3.63 13.62 -10.12
C TYR A 90 -3.07 12.96 -11.38
N ASP A 91 -1.76 13.10 -11.63
CA ASP A 91 -1.05 12.39 -12.69
C ASP A 91 -0.74 10.96 -12.21
N PHE A 92 -1.71 10.04 -12.37
CA PHE A 92 -1.71 8.72 -11.73
C PHE A 92 -1.85 7.57 -12.74
N GLU A 93 -0.91 6.62 -12.70
CA GLU A 93 -0.83 5.46 -13.62
C GLU A 93 -0.99 5.85 -15.11
N GLY A 94 -0.32 6.93 -15.52
CA GLY A 94 -0.34 7.43 -16.91
C GLY A 94 -1.64 8.11 -17.33
N LYS A 95 -2.56 8.39 -16.39
CA LYS A 95 -3.82 9.09 -16.63
C LYS A 95 -3.99 10.25 -15.66
N LYS A 96 -4.78 11.24 -16.07
CA LYS A 96 -5.21 12.30 -15.16
C LYS A 96 -6.49 11.89 -14.45
N ARG A 97 -6.48 11.90 -13.13
CA ARG A 97 -7.63 11.55 -12.28
C ARG A 97 -8.11 12.74 -11.46
N THR A 98 -9.42 12.81 -11.20
CA THR A 98 -10.00 13.68 -10.16
C THR A 98 -9.87 13.05 -8.78
N ALA A 99 -10.12 13.82 -7.71
CA ALA A 99 -10.17 13.29 -6.35
C ALA A 99 -11.22 12.17 -6.17
N ASP A 100 -12.37 12.30 -6.82
CA ASP A 100 -13.42 11.27 -6.82
C ASP A 100 -12.94 9.99 -7.53
N GLU A 101 -12.22 10.11 -8.66
CA GLU A 101 -11.65 8.96 -9.38
C GLU A 101 -10.47 8.31 -8.63
N MET A 102 -9.74 9.07 -7.81
CA MET A 102 -8.74 8.53 -6.88
C MET A 102 -9.41 7.80 -5.72
N THR A 103 -10.45 8.39 -5.12
CA THR A 103 -11.24 7.78 -4.04
C THR A 103 -11.85 6.45 -4.48
N ALA A 104 -12.49 6.42 -5.65
CA ALA A 104 -13.03 5.20 -6.23
C ALA A 104 -11.95 4.13 -6.47
N TYR A 105 -10.76 4.54 -6.92
CA TYR A 105 -9.63 3.63 -7.07
C TYR A 105 -9.18 3.03 -5.73
N TYR A 106 -9.09 3.82 -4.66
CA TYR A 106 -8.78 3.30 -3.33
C TYR A 106 -9.87 2.37 -2.82
N ALA A 107 -11.14 2.67 -3.05
CA ALA A 107 -12.25 1.79 -2.70
C ALA A 107 -12.12 0.41 -3.37
N GLU A 108 -11.74 0.36 -4.65
CA GLU A 108 -11.46 -0.90 -5.35
C GLU A 108 -10.27 -1.66 -4.74
N LEU A 109 -9.22 -0.96 -4.30
CA LEU A 109 -8.07 -1.60 -3.66
C LEU A 109 -8.44 -2.16 -2.29
N VAL A 110 -9.17 -1.40 -1.47
CA VAL A 110 -9.65 -1.83 -0.15
C VAL A 110 -10.59 -3.04 -0.27
N ALA A 111 -11.38 -3.12 -1.33
CA ALA A 111 -12.23 -4.30 -1.60
C ALA A 111 -11.42 -5.53 -2.03
N ALA A 112 -10.28 -5.34 -2.71
CA ALA A 112 -9.49 -6.43 -3.28
C ALA A 112 -8.36 -6.93 -2.36
N TYR A 113 -7.87 -6.08 -1.46
CA TYR A 113 -6.69 -6.34 -0.64
C TYR A 113 -6.98 -6.02 0.83
N PRO A 114 -6.29 -6.67 1.79
CA PRO A 114 -6.46 -6.40 3.22
C PRO A 114 -5.74 -5.12 3.64
N ILE A 115 -6.08 -4.00 3.00
CA ILE A 115 -5.57 -2.67 3.33
C ILE A 115 -6.33 -2.17 4.56
N VAL A 116 -5.60 -1.73 5.57
CA VAL A 116 -6.17 -1.21 6.82
C VAL A 116 -5.85 0.26 7.06
N SER A 117 -4.93 0.84 6.30
CA SER A 117 -4.55 2.25 6.41
C SER A 117 -4.11 2.82 5.07
N ILE A 118 -4.53 4.04 4.77
CA ILE A 118 -4.01 4.85 3.66
C ILE A 118 -3.65 6.23 4.21
N GLU A 119 -2.39 6.62 3.98
CA GLU A 119 -1.80 7.92 4.31
C GLU A 119 -1.69 8.79 3.06
N ASP A 120 -1.98 10.08 3.23
CA ASP A 120 -1.99 11.13 2.20
C ASP A 120 -2.62 10.69 0.87
N PRO A 121 -3.87 10.16 0.88
CA PRO A 121 -4.52 9.67 -0.34
C PRO A 121 -4.82 10.78 -1.36
N LEU A 122 -4.88 12.03 -0.92
CA LEU A 122 -5.24 13.19 -1.72
C LEU A 122 -4.30 14.35 -1.39
N ASN A 123 -4.32 15.39 -2.23
CA ASN A 123 -3.53 16.58 -2.00
C ASN A 123 -3.86 17.23 -0.64
N GLU A 124 -2.84 17.77 0.01
CA GLU A 124 -2.94 18.36 1.36
C GLU A 124 -3.98 19.49 1.47
N GLU A 125 -4.23 20.21 0.38
CA GLU A 125 -5.21 21.32 0.35
C GLU A 125 -6.60 20.90 -0.16
N ASP A 126 -6.80 19.63 -0.56
CA ASP A 126 -8.08 19.15 -1.10
C ASP A 126 -9.06 18.72 -0.01
N TRP A 127 -9.40 19.63 0.91
CA TRP A 127 -10.29 19.37 2.05
C TRP A 127 -11.65 18.77 1.66
N LYS A 128 -12.16 19.13 0.48
CA LYS A 128 -13.40 18.56 -0.05
C LYS A 128 -13.19 17.09 -0.41
N GLY A 129 -12.12 16.75 -1.11
CA GLY A 129 -11.73 15.38 -1.39
C GLY A 129 -11.49 14.57 -0.12
N TRP A 130 -10.77 15.12 0.87
CA TRP A 130 -10.55 14.50 2.18
C TRP A 130 -11.85 14.14 2.89
N LYS A 131 -12.85 15.03 2.84
CA LYS A 131 -14.18 14.72 3.36
C LYS A 131 -14.82 13.56 2.59
N THR A 132 -14.80 13.58 1.26
CA THR A 132 -15.38 12.52 0.42
C THR A 132 -14.77 11.15 0.74
N ILE A 133 -13.43 11.03 0.75
CA ILE A 133 -12.77 9.75 1.01
C ILE A 133 -13.01 9.26 2.44
N THR A 134 -13.07 10.18 3.41
CA THR A 134 -13.38 9.84 4.81
C THR A 134 -14.83 9.35 4.94
N ASP A 135 -15.79 10.02 4.31
CA ASP A 135 -17.19 9.61 4.29
C ASP A 135 -17.38 8.22 3.63
N GLU A 136 -16.58 7.89 2.60
CA GLU A 136 -16.71 6.63 1.86
C GLU A 136 -15.95 5.44 2.48
N LEU A 137 -14.76 5.70 3.02
CA LEU A 137 -13.80 4.67 3.44
C LEU A 137 -13.39 4.74 4.92
N GLY A 138 -13.67 5.83 5.63
CA GLY A 138 -13.21 6.04 7.01
C GLY A 138 -13.78 5.03 8.02
N ASP A 139 -14.96 4.45 7.75
CA ASP A 139 -15.53 3.37 8.57
C ASP A 139 -14.91 1.99 8.27
N LYS A 140 -14.11 1.87 7.21
CA LYS A 140 -13.52 0.60 6.74
C LYS A 140 -12.02 0.51 7.00
N ILE A 141 -11.32 1.63 6.86
CA ILE A 141 -9.87 1.73 6.98
C ILE A 141 -9.47 3.02 7.72
N GLN A 142 -8.28 3.03 8.29
CA GLN A 142 -7.67 4.24 8.79
C GLN A 142 -7.29 5.17 7.63
N ILE A 143 -7.62 6.45 7.77
CA ILE A 143 -7.18 7.53 6.88
C ILE A 143 -6.22 8.41 7.67
N VAL A 144 -4.98 8.52 7.20
CA VAL A 144 -3.90 9.32 7.83
C VAL A 144 -3.61 10.51 6.93
N GLY A 145 -3.45 11.68 7.52
CA GLY A 145 -3.00 12.89 6.83
C GLY A 145 -2.00 13.66 7.67
#